data_AF-A0A1G7JMC4-F1
#
_entry.id   AF-A0A1G7JMC4-F1
#
_cell.length_a   1.000
_cell.length_b   1.000
_cell.length_c   1.000
_cell.angle_alpha   90.00
_cell.angle_beta   90.00
_cell.angle_gamma   90.00
#
_symmetry.space_group_name_H-M   'P 1'
#
loop_
_entity.id
_entity.type
_entity.pdbx_description
1 polymer ?
#
loop_
_entity_poly.entity_id
_entity_poly.type
_entity_poly.pdbx_seq_one_letter_code
_entity_poly.pdbx_strand_id
1 'polypeptide(L)'
;MRRYYKYYRVNLNDTAVTEIPVNDFKPVSAKPSGTLTLDRDSLLFSDIGQAMEKAKDGAQAYIAQLIERGAEGLPELLQYRMDHYEDLNINLVDANIQKEEIEMLTDPSFAYKPYRISPDYDDPQ
;
A
#
# COMPACT_ATOMS: atom_id res chain seq x y z
N MET A 1 -53.06 8.11 -8.45
CA MET A 1 -51.65 8.38 -8.09
C MET A 1 -50.74 7.62 -9.05
N ARG A 2 -49.91 8.30 -9.84
CA ARG A 2 -48.84 7.64 -10.60
C ARG A 2 -47.71 7.33 -9.62
N ARG A 3 -47.41 6.04 -9.41
CA ARG A 3 -46.26 5.61 -8.62
C ARG A 3 -45.04 5.63 -9.52
N TYR A 4 -44.13 6.55 -9.26
CA TYR A 4 -42.80 6.55 -9.87
C TYR A 4 -41.95 5.54 -9.10
N TYR A 5 -41.29 4.64 -9.81
CA TYR A 5 -40.33 3.72 -9.22
C TYR A 5 -38.93 4.34 -9.31
N LYS A 6 -38.11 4.07 -8.30
CA LYS A 6 -36.71 4.45 -8.22
C LYS A 6 -35.90 3.17 -8.00
N TYR A 7 -34.76 3.06 -8.67
CA TYR A 7 -33.73 2.08 -8.36
C TYR A 7 -32.51 2.78 -7.79
N TYR A 8 -31.70 2.02 -7.06
CA TYR A 8 -30.44 2.47 -6.52
C TYR A 8 -29.34 1.65 -7.19
N ARG A 9 -28.44 2.32 -7.91
CA ARG A 9 -27.27 1.71 -8.52
C ARG A 9 -26.10 1.77 -7.56
N VAL A 10 -25.41 0.65 -7.43
CA VAL A 10 -24.14 0.51 -6.71
C VAL A 10 -23.11 0.00 -7.70
N ASN A 11 -22.01 0.72 -7.86
CA ASN A 11 -20.88 0.27 -8.66
C ASN A 11 -19.96 -0.61 -7.81
N LEU A 12 -19.22 -1.51 -8.45
CA LEU A 12 -18.27 -2.40 -7.81
C LEU A 12 -17.19 -1.58 -7.07
N ASN A 13 -16.95 -1.95 -5.81
CA ASN A 13 -15.96 -1.32 -4.92
C ASN A 13 -16.23 0.17 -4.58
N ASP A 14 -17.36 0.73 -5.02
CA ASP A 14 -17.74 2.11 -4.76
C ASP A 14 -18.59 2.20 -3.48
N THR A 15 -18.48 3.34 -2.79
CA THR A 15 -19.30 3.65 -1.61
C THR A 15 -20.54 4.47 -1.98
N ALA A 16 -20.58 5.02 -3.19
CA ALA A 16 -21.69 5.82 -3.65
C ALA A 16 -22.90 4.97 -4.07
N VAL A 17 -24.09 5.38 -3.62
CA VAL A 17 -25.37 4.86 -4.10
C VAL A 17 -26.00 5.92 -5.01
N THR A 18 -26.20 5.60 -6.27
CA THR A 18 -26.83 6.52 -7.25
C THR A 18 -28.30 6.21 -7.38
N GLU A 19 -29.18 7.18 -7.14
CA GLU A 19 -30.61 7.03 -7.43
C GLU A 19 -30.88 7.14 -8.94
N ILE A 20 -31.56 6.15 -9.51
CA ILE A 20 -31.96 6.12 -10.91
C ILE A 20 -33.50 6.15 -10.98
N PRO A 21 -34.09 7.22 -11.54
CA PRO A 21 -35.54 7.27 -11.77
C PRO A 21 -35.92 6.31 -12.90
N VAL A 22 -37.01 5.57 -12.70
CA VAL A 22 -37.49 4.61 -13.70
C VAL A 22 -38.52 5.31 -14.59
N ASN A 23 -38.25 5.33 -15.89
CA ASN A 23 -39.19 5.50 -17.01
C ASN A 23 -39.24 6.81 -17.81
N ASP A 24 -38.29 7.74 -17.81
CA ASP A 24 -38.50 9.01 -18.56
C ASP A 24 -39.91 9.62 -18.30
N PHE A 25 -40.42 9.48 -17.06
CA PHE A 25 -41.78 9.84 -16.64
C PHE A 25 -42.98 9.01 -17.19
N LYS A 26 -42.79 7.80 -17.72
CA LYS A 26 -43.88 6.92 -18.17
C LYS A 26 -44.40 5.99 -17.05
N PRO A 27 -45.72 5.80 -16.90
CA PRO A 27 -46.29 4.93 -15.87
C PRO A 27 -46.09 3.45 -16.21
N VAL A 28 -45.57 2.66 -15.27
CA VAL A 28 -45.40 1.19 -15.41
C VAL A 28 -46.23 0.49 -14.33
N SER A 29 -46.81 -0.67 -14.69
CA SER A 29 -47.82 -1.38 -13.91
C SER A 29 -47.28 -2.29 -12.79
N ALA A 30 -45.96 -2.52 -12.72
CA ALA A 30 -45.36 -3.36 -11.68
C ALA A 30 -43.95 -2.89 -11.31
N LYS A 31 -43.58 -2.99 -10.02
CA LYS A 31 -42.20 -2.81 -9.53
C LYS A 31 -41.46 -4.14 -9.69
N PRO A 32 -40.40 -4.24 -10.52
CA PRO A 32 -39.46 -5.34 -10.40
C PRO A 32 -38.87 -5.35 -8.99
N SER A 33 -39.09 -6.44 -8.26
CA SER A 33 -38.54 -6.69 -6.93
C SER A 33 -37.22 -7.45 -7.07
N GLY A 34 -36.23 -7.12 -6.24
CA GLY A 34 -34.93 -7.79 -6.20
C GLY A 34 -33.78 -7.02 -6.85
N THR A 35 -32.63 -7.70 -6.93
CA THR A 35 -31.38 -7.18 -7.52
C THR A 35 -31.38 -7.45 -9.02
N LEU A 36 -31.12 -6.41 -9.81
CA LEU A 36 -30.92 -6.54 -11.26
C LEU A 36 -29.46 -6.25 -11.59
N THR A 37 -28.81 -7.14 -12.31
CA THR A 37 -27.46 -6.91 -12.86
C THR A 37 -27.61 -5.99 -14.07
N LEU A 38 -27.05 -4.78 -14.00
CA LEU A 38 -27.10 -3.82 -15.11
C LEU A 38 -25.94 -4.06 -16.10
N ASP A 39 -24.75 -4.31 -15.56
CA ASP A 39 -23.54 -4.71 -16.27
C ASP A 39 -22.66 -5.57 -15.33
N ARG A 40 -21.41 -5.89 -15.72
CA ARG A 40 -20.50 -6.69 -14.88
C ARG A 40 -20.13 -6.01 -13.57
N ASP A 41 -20.19 -4.68 -13.51
CA ASP A 41 -19.61 -3.87 -12.44
C ASP A 41 -20.67 -3.06 -11.69
N SER A 42 -21.95 -3.22 -12.01
CA SER A 42 -23.05 -2.42 -11.47
C SER A 42 -24.27 -3.28 -11.11
N LEU A 43 -24.72 -3.12 -9.88
CA LEU A 43 -25.93 -3.76 -9.35
C LEU A 43 -27.01 -2.70 -9.11
N LEU A 44 -28.25 -3.03 -9.48
CA LEU A 44 -29.43 -2.23 -9.23
C LEU A 44 -30.27 -2.86 -8.12
N PHE A 45 -30.68 -2.03 -7.17
CA PHE A 45 -31.48 -2.41 -6.02
C PHE A 45 -32.78 -1.61 -5.97
N SER A 46 -33.87 -2.31 -5.68
CA SER A 46 -35.19 -1.68 -5.52
C SER A 46 -35.42 -1.03 -4.15
N ASP A 47 -34.51 -1.32 -3.20
CA ASP A 47 -34.49 -0.86 -1.83
C ASP A 47 -33.15 -0.20 -1.50
N ILE A 48 -33.19 0.93 -0.80
CA ILE A 48 -31.97 1.71 -0.49
C ILE A 48 -31.14 1.04 0.60
N GLY A 49 -31.77 0.34 1.55
CA GLY A 49 -31.06 -0.38 2.61
C GLY A 49 -30.17 -1.48 2.02
N GLN A 50 -30.75 -2.30 1.14
CA GLN A 50 -30.00 -3.33 0.40
C GLN A 50 -28.87 -2.74 -0.45
N ALA A 51 -29.11 -1.59 -1.11
CA ALA A 51 -28.09 -0.92 -1.89
C ALA A 51 -26.91 -0.45 -1.02
N MET A 52 -27.21 0.17 0.12
CA MET A 52 -26.20 0.66 1.07
C MET A 52 -25.38 -0.48 1.69
N GLU A 53 -26.03 -1.58 2.06
CA GLU A 53 -25.34 -2.79 2.53
C GLU A 53 -24.38 -3.31 1.47
N LYS A 54 -24.82 -3.41 0.22
CA LYS A 54 -23.94 -3.89 -0.85
C LYS A 54 -22.76 -2.96 -1.14
N ALA A 55 -22.99 -1.65 -1.10
CA ALA A 55 -21.92 -0.65 -1.26
C ALA A 55 -20.88 -0.78 -0.14
N LYS A 56 -21.34 -0.95 1.11
CA LYS A 56 -20.46 -1.19 2.25
C LYS A 56 -19.65 -2.47 2.09
N ASP A 57 -20.28 -3.59 1.75
CA ASP A 57 -19.60 -4.87 1.57
C ASP A 57 -18.55 -4.80 0.47
N GLY A 58 -18.89 -4.17 -0.67
CA GLY A 58 -17.96 -3.97 -1.78
C GLY A 58 -16.75 -3.13 -1.39
N ALA A 59 -16.97 -2.02 -0.68
CA ALA A 59 -15.89 -1.18 -0.18
C ALA A 59 -14.98 -1.91 0.81
N GLN A 60 -15.55 -2.71 1.73
CA GLN A 60 -14.78 -3.51 2.67
C GLN A 60 -13.92 -4.57 1.96
N ALA A 61 -14.47 -5.26 0.97
CA ALA A 61 -13.73 -6.22 0.17
C ALA A 61 -12.56 -5.56 -0.58
N TYR A 62 -12.78 -4.38 -1.15
CA TYR A 62 -11.73 -3.64 -1.85
C TYR A 62 -10.62 -3.16 -0.92
N ILE A 63 -10.97 -2.68 0.28
CA ILE A 63 -9.99 -2.32 1.31
C ILE A 63 -9.13 -3.53 1.68
N ALA A 64 -9.75 -4.69 1.90
CA ALA A 64 -9.01 -5.92 2.20
C ALA A 64 -8.02 -6.28 1.07
N GLN A 65 -8.45 -6.17 -0.18
CA GLN A 65 -7.59 -6.39 -1.35
C GLN A 65 -6.41 -5.41 -1.40
N LEU A 66 -6.63 -4.13 -1.07
CA LEU A 66 -5.55 -3.13 -1.02
C LEU A 66 -4.55 -3.43 0.09
N ILE A 67 -5.02 -3.89 1.25
CA ILE A 67 -4.15 -4.31 2.36
C ILE A 67 -3.28 -5.50 1.93
N GLU A 68 -3.88 -6.51 1.29
CA GLU A 68 -3.17 -7.70 0.81
C GLU A 68 -2.10 -7.34 -0.21
N ARG A 69 -2.44 -6.52 -1.22
CA ARG A 69 -1.45 -6.01 -2.19
C ARG A 69 -0.32 -5.22 -1.54
N GLY A 70 -0.61 -4.45 -0.51
CA GLY A 70 0.43 -3.76 0.28
C GLY A 70 1.33 -4.74 1.03
N ALA A 71 0.77 -5.80 1.59
CA ALA A 71 1.51 -6.85 2.28
C ALA A 71 2.40 -7.67 1.32
N GLU A 72 1.94 -7.92 0.09
CA GLU A 72 2.73 -8.59 -0.97
C GLU A 72 3.99 -7.80 -1.36
N GLY A 73 3.94 -6.47 -1.34
CA GLY A 73 5.09 -5.61 -1.66
C GLY A 73 6.08 -5.43 -0.51
N LEU A 74 5.70 -5.74 0.73
CA LEU A 74 6.55 -5.56 1.91
C LEU A 74 7.85 -6.38 1.84
N PRO A 75 7.85 -7.68 1.46
CA PRO A 75 9.07 -8.47 1.31
C PRO A 75 10.06 -7.86 0.32
N GLU A 76 9.58 -7.35 -0.83
CA GLU A 76 10.43 -6.73 -1.85
C GLU A 76 11.11 -5.47 -1.31
N LEU A 77 10.36 -4.61 -0.60
CA LEU A 77 10.91 -3.43 0.07
C LEU A 77 11.96 -3.79 1.13
N LEU A 78 11.70 -4.83 1.92
CA LEU A 78 12.64 -5.31 2.93
C LEU A 78 13.91 -5.86 2.28
N GLN A 79 13.78 -6.60 1.18
CA GLN A 79 14.92 -7.14 0.43
C GLN A 79 15.74 -6.00 -0.20
N TYR A 80 15.11 -5.06 -0.90
CA TYR A 80 15.78 -3.89 -1.44
C TYR A 80 16.56 -3.15 -0.36
N ARG A 81 15.94 -2.97 0.82
CA ARG A 81 16.61 -2.37 1.97
C ARG A 81 17.84 -3.16 2.39
N MET A 82 17.74 -4.48 2.54
CA MET A 82 18.88 -5.31 2.94
C MET A 82 20.01 -5.22 1.92
N ASP A 83 19.70 -5.36 0.63
CA ASP A 83 20.68 -5.37 -0.46
C ASP A 83 21.44 -4.05 -0.56
N HIS A 84 20.78 -2.92 -0.33
CA HIS A 84 21.38 -1.59 -0.55
C HIS A 84 21.93 -0.94 0.72
N TYR A 85 21.54 -1.40 1.92
CA TYR A 85 22.11 -0.86 3.17
C TYR A 85 23.54 -1.34 3.38
N GLU A 86 23.86 -2.58 3.01
CA GLU A 86 25.22 -3.11 3.09
C GLU A 86 26.15 -2.32 2.15
N ASP A 87 25.76 -2.18 0.88
CA ASP A 87 26.51 -1.40 -0.11
C ASP A 87 26.66 0.07 0.29
N LEU A 88 25.58 0.73 0.75
CA LEU A 88 25.66 2.13 1.16
C LEU A 88 26.59 2.31 2.37
N ASN A 89 26.48 1.43 3.36
CA ASN A 89 27.29 1.53 4.57
C ASN A 89 28.77 1.24 4.27
N ILE A 90 29.07 0.22 3.46
CA ILE A 90 30.44 -0.09 3.02
C ILE A 90 31.01 1.09 2.24
N ASN A 91 30.28 1.62 1.26
CA ASN A 91 30.75 2.76 0.46
C ASN A 91 31.01 4.02 1.30
N LEU A 92 30.17 4.29 2.31
CA LEU A 92 30.37 5.42 3.22
C LEU A 92 31.57 5.21 4.14
N VAL A 93 31.75 3.99 4.66
CA VAL A 93 32.91 3.63 5.49
C VAL A 93 34.19 3.73 4.68
N ASP A 94 34.23 3.15 3.47
CA ASP A 94 35.39 3.22 2.58
C ASP A 94 35.72 4.65 2.17
N ALA A 95 34.71 5.46 1.82
CA ALA A 95 34.90 6.87 1.49
C ALA A 95 35.48 7.66 2.68
N ASN A 96 35.03 7.36 3.90
CA ASN A 96 35.56 8.00 5.11
C ASN A 96 37.00 7.54 5.41
N ILE A 97 37.30 6.24 5.27
CA ILE A 97 38.67 5.71 5.43
C ILE A 97 39.62 6.40 4.45
N GLN A 98 39.25 6.47 3.17
CA GLN A 98 40.08 7.15 2.16
C GLN A 98 40.29 8.63 2.48
N LYS A 99 39.27 9.31 3.00
CA LYS A 99 39.39 10.70 3.42
C LYS A 99 40.39 10.85 4.57
N GLU A 100 40.30 10.01 5.61
CA GLU A 100 41.23 10.02 6.74
C GLU A 100 42.66 9.67 6.29
N GLU A 101 42.83 8.68 5.41
CA GLU A 101 44.12 8.30 4.84
C GLU A 101 44.77 9.46 4.08
N ILE A 102 43.99 10.19 3.26
CA ILE A 102 44.48 11.38 2.55
C ILE A 102 44.92 12.46 3.56
N GLU A 103 44.09 12.75 4.57
CA GLU A 103 44.43 13.73 5.60
C GLU A 103 45.73 13.36 6.32
N MET A 104 45.88 12.10 6.72
CA MET A 104 47.09 11.57 7.36
C MET A 104 48.33 11.64 6.45
N LEU A 105 48.20 11.34 5.16
CA LEU A 105 49.30 11.41 4.19
C LEU A 105 49.72 12.85 3.88
N THR A 106 48.79 13.79 3.97
CA THR A 106 49.08 15.22 3.77
C THR A 106 49.63 15.92 5.01
N ASP A 107 49.50 15.31 6.20
CA ASP A 107 50.04 15.83 7.44
C ASP A 107 51.56 15.56 7.53
N PRO A 108 52.43 16.59 7.51
CA PRO A 108 53.88 16.41 7.60
C PRO A 108 54.36 15.85 8.94
N SER A 109 53.51 15.89 9.98
CA SER A 109 53.79 15.39 11.32
C SER A 109 53.37 13.94 11.53
N PHE A 110 52.66 13.35 10.56
CA PHE A 110 52.16 12.00 10.65
C PHE A 110 53.29 10.96 10.56
N ALA A 111 53.35 10.07 11.55
CA ALA A 111 54.28 8.93 11.57
C ALA A 111 53.52 7.66 11.97
N TYR A 112 53.28 6.77 11.00
CA TYR A 112 52.61 5.49 11.24
C TYR A 112 53.42 4.62 12.21
N LYS A 113 52.80 4.23 13.32
CA LYS A 113 53.34 3.25 14.26
C LYS A 113 52.51 1.97 14.17
N PRO A 114 53.05 0.86 13.62
CA PRO A 114 52.31 -0.38 13.54
C PRO A 114 51.98 -0.89 14.95
N TYR A 115 50.73 -1.32 15.15
CA TYR A 115 50.32 -1.94 16.41
C TYR A 115 51.06 -3.27 16.56
N ARG A 116 51.76 -3.46 17.70
CA ARG A 116 52.30 -4.76 18.11
C ARG A 116 51.54 -5.20 19.36
N ILE A 117 50.92 -6.36 19.29
CA ILE A 117 50.39 -7.04 20.48
C ILE A 117 51.62 -7.34 21.36
N SER A 118 51.61 -6.79 22.58
CA SER A 118 52.66 -7.08 23.56
C SER A 118 52.62 -8.58 23.90
N PRO A 119 53.76 -9.29 23.93
CA PRO A 119 53.78 -10.70 24.32
C PRO A 119 53.29 -10.93 25.77
N ASP A 120 53.21 -9.88 26.60
CA ASP A 120 52.81 -9.95 28.02
C ASP A 120 51.30 -9.79 28.24
N TYR A 121 50.46 -10.05 27.23
CA TYR A 121 49.00 -10.02 27.40
C TYR A 121 48.52 -11.32 28.06
N ASP A 122 48.64 -11.39 29.39
CA ASP A 122 47.94 -12.41 30.18
C ASP A 122 46.44 -12.11 30.18
N ASP A 123 45.67 -13.00 29.58
CA ASP A 123 44.20 -12.96 29.51
C ASP A 123 43.62 -13.18 30.93
N PRO A 124 42.91 -12.22 31.53
CA PRO A 124 42.28 -12.44 32.82
C PRO A 124 41.08 -13.38 32.67
N GLN A 125 41.20 -14.58 33.26
CA GLN A 125 40.14 -15.59 33.34
C GLN A 125 38.91 -15.14 34.14
#